data_AF-A0A8J3NGA5-F1
#
_entry.id   AF-A0A8J3NGA5-F1
#
_cell.length_a   1.000
_cell.length_b   1.000
_cell.length_c   1.000
_cell.angle_alpha   90.00
_cell.angle_beta   90.00
_cell.angle_gamma   90.00
#
_symmetry.space_group_name_H-M   'P 1'
#
loop_
_entity.id
_entity.type
_entity.pdbx_description
1 polymer ?
#
loop_
_entity_poly.entity_id
_entity_poly.type
_entity_poly.pdbx_seq_one_letter_code
_entity_poly.pdbx_strand_id
1 'polypeptide(L)'
;MHSEPEIRQALREWILGKARDLDPAALTDTTPLFERRYLRSLHVPELLLLLERLRGEPIDVEDLGAGDFRDIDTLLAKFGPARAAS
;
A
#
# COMPACT_ATOMS: atom_id res chain seq x y z
N MET A 1 -4.50 15.16 -3.91
CA MET A 1 -4.98 13.78 -4.14
C MET A 1 -4.28 13.26 -5.39
N HIS A 2 -3.54 12.16 -5.24
CA HIS A 2 -2.85 11.50 -6.35
C HIS A 2 -3.81 10.58 -7.13
N SER A 3 -3.50 10.35 -8.40
CA SER A 3 -4.19 9.37 -9.25
C SER A 3 -3.81 7.93 -8.89
N GLU A 4 -4.66 6.96 -9.24
CA GLU A 4 -4.38 5.54 -8.93
C GLU A 4 -3.00 5.07 -9.44
N PRO A 5 -2.56 5.39 -10.68
CA PRO A 5 -1.23 5.00 -11.16
C PRO A 5 -0.09 5.60 -10.33
N GLU A 6 -0.22 6.85 -9.87
CA GLU A 6 0.78 7.50 -9.03
C GLU A 6 0.87 6.84 -7.65
N ILE A 7 -0.27 6.53 -7.03
CA ILE A 7 -0.31 5.83 -5.74
C ILE A 7 0.29 4.43 -5.90
N ARG A 8 -0.09 3.70 -6.96
CA ARG A 8 0.45 2.37 -7.27
C ARG A 8 1.97 2.41 -7.38
N GLN A 9 2.51 3.36 -8.14
CA GLN A 9 3.95 3.50 -8.31
C GLN A 9 4.66 3.83 -6.99
N ALA A 10 4.13 4.78 -6.21
CA ALA A 10 4.70 5.15 -4.92
C ALA A 10 4.71 3.98 -3.92
N LEU A 11 3.65 3.15 -3.91
CA LEU A 11 3.60 1.94 -3.09
C LEU A 11 4.65 0.92 -3.51
N ARG A 12 4.82 0.67 -4.82
CA ARG A 12 5.85 -0.25 -5.33
C ARG A 12 7.25 0.20 -4.93
N GLU A 13 7.56 1.49 -5.10
CA GLU A 13 8.86 2.06 -4.69
C GLU A 13 9.10 1.91 -3.19
N TRP A 14 8.10 2.25 -2.37
CA TRP A 14 8.22 2.14 -0.92
C TRP A 14 8.40 0.68 -0.46
N ILE A 15 7.64 -0.26 -1.03
CA ILE A 15 7.74 -1.70 -0.72
C ILE A 15 9.14 -2.21 -1.06
N LEU A 16 9.68 -1.89 -2.24
CA LEU A 16 11.03 -2.31 -2.65
C LEU A 16 12.12 -1.67 -1.77
N GLY A 17 11.88 -0.46 -1.27
CA GLY A 17 12.76 0.19 -0.28
C GLY A 17 12.81 -0.53 1.08
N LYS A 18 11.74 -1.24 1.46
CA LYS A 18 11.66 -2.02 2.72
C LYS A 18 12.09 -3.47 2.54
N ALA A 19 11.64 -4.10 1.46
CA ALA A 19 11.87 -5.51 1.15
C ALA A 19 13.17 -5.69 0.36
N ARG A 20 14.33 -5.47 1.00
CA ARG A 20 15.65 -5.50 0.33
C ARG A 20 15.97 -6.83 -0.37
N ASP A 21 15.38 -7.93 0.08
CA ASP A 21 15.59 -9.27 -0.47
C ASP A 21 14.57 -9.63 -1.57
N LEU A 22 13.62 -8.74 -1.89
CA LEU A 22 12.65 -8.92 -2.95
C LEU A 22 13.23 -8.44 -4.28
N ASP A 23 13.31 -9.34 -5.26
CA ASP A 23 13.55 -8.96 -6.66
C ASP A 23 12.42 -8.03 -7.14
N PRO A 24 12.74 -6.81 -7.63
CA PRO A 24 11.75 -5.90 -8.19
C PRO A 24 10.87 -6.54 -9.28
N ALA A 25 11.41 -7.48 -10.06
CA ALA A 25 10.66 -8.19 -11.09
C ALA A 25 9.64 -9.20 -10.52
N ALA A 26 9.82 -9.64 -9.28
CA ALA A 26 8.92 -10.57 -8.60
C ALA A 26 7.77 -9.85 -7.84
N LEU A 27 7.85 -8.53 -7.66
CA LEU A 27 6.76 -7.77 -7.05
C LEU A 27 5.58 -7.63 -8.03
N THR A 28 4.47 -8.25 -7.70
CA THR A 28 3.17 -8.07 -8.37
C THR A 28 2.19 -7.33 -7.48
N ASP A 29 1.11 -6.77 -8.04
CA ASP A 29 0.13 -6.01 -7.27
C ASP A 29 -0.71 -6.88 -6.31
N THR A 30 -0.69 -8.20 -6.50
CA THR A 30 -1.34 -9.21 -5.65
C THR A 30 -0.35 -9.96 -4.73
N THR A 31 0.88 -9.46 -4.59
CA THR A 31 1.90 -10.13 -3.75
C THR A 31 1.50 -10.03 -2.28
N PRO A 32 1.38 -11.13 -1.53
CA PRO A 32 1.00 -11.08 -0.13
C PRO A 32 2.17 -10.59 0.74
N LEU A 33 2.18 -9.29 1.04
CA LEU A 33 3.32 -8.54 1.57
C LEU A 33 3.75 -9.01 2.97
N PHE A 34 2.77 -9.30 3.83
CA PHE A 34 3.02 -9.71 5.22
C PHE A 34 3.22 -11.22 5.37
N GLU A 35 2.49 -12.05 4.61
CA GLU A 35 2.64 -13.51 4.64
C GLU A 35 4.03 -13.93 4.16
N ARG A 36 4.56 -13.25 3.14
CA ARG A 36 5.93 -13.45 2.63
C ARG A 36 7.00 -12.71 3.44
N ARG A 37 6.60 -11.95 4.48
CA ARG A 37 7.47 -11.14 5.34
C ARG A 37 8.28 -10.07 4.61
N TYR A 38 7.85 -9.65 3.42
CA TYR A 38 8.39 -8.47 2.76
C TYR A 38 8.10 -7.21 3.57
N LEU A 39 6.93 -7.16 4.21
CA LEU A 39 6.59 -6.21 5.25
C LEU A 39 6.35 -6.92 6.59
N ARG A 40 6.52 -6.16 7.68
CA ARG A 40 6.29 -6.58 9.07
C ARG A 40 5.42 -5.55 9.76
N SER A 41 4.80 -5.90 10.88
CA SER A 41 3.92 -4.99 11.63
C SER A 41 4.59 -3.65 11.98
N LEU A 42 5.91 -3.63 12.18
CA LEU A 42 6.67 -2.41 12.44
C LEU A 42 6.69 -1.41 11.26
N HIS A 43 6.41 -1.86 10.03
CA HIS A 43 6.32 -1.01 8.85
C HIS A 43 4.93 -0.37 8.69
N VAL A 44 3.90 -0.87 9.40
CA VAL A 44 2.50 -0.41 9.24
C VAL A 44 2.34 1.08 9.56
N PRO A 45 2.90 1.63 10.66
CA PRO A 45 2.77 3.06 10.95
C PRO A 45 3.34 3.93 9.83
N GLU A 46 4.47 3.54 9.24
CA GLU A 46 5.09 4.28 8.14
C GLU A 46 4.27 4.16 6.84
N LEU A 47 3.70 2.98 6.58
CA LEU A 47 2.78 2.77 5.45
C LEU A 47 1.53 3.64 5.57
N LEU A 48 0.95 3.76 6.77
CA LEU A 48 -0.20 4.62 7.02
C LEU A 48 0.12 6.08 6.70
N LEU A 49 1.24 6.59 7.20
CA LEU A 49 1.68 7.97 6.90
C LEU A 49 1.91 8.21 5.41
N LEU A 50 2.46 7.22 4.69
CA LEU A 50 2.60 7.29 3.23
C LEU A 50 1.22 7.38 2.55
N LEU A 51 0.29 6.50 2.93
CA LEU A 51 -1.05 6.47 2.36
C LEU A 51 -1.81 7.77 2.62
N GLU A 52 -1.79 8.30 3.84
CA GLU A 52 -2.38 9.60 4.21
C GLU A 52 -1.85 10.73 3.33
N ARG A 53 -0.53 10.78 3.12
CA ARG A 53 0.09 11.76 2.23
C ARG A 53 -0.37 11.60 0.78
N LEU A 54 -0.49 10.36 0.29
CA LEU A 54 -0.89 10.06 -1.09
C LEU A 54 -2.37 10.39 -1.36
N ARG A 55 -3.26 10.08 -0.40
CA ARG A 55 -4.69 10.42 -0.52
C ARG A 55 -4.99 11.89 -0.20
N GLY A 56 -4.22 12.49 0.72
CA GLY A 56 -4.37 13.88 1.16
C GLY A 56 -5.38 14.05 2.30
N GLU A 57 -5.69 12.98 3.03
CA GLU A 57 -6.61 12.96 4.17
C GLU A 57 -6.14 11.91 5.21
N PRO A 58 -6.46 12.12 6.51
CA PRO A 58 -6.11 11.16 7.57
C PRO A 58 -6.79 9.79 7.37
N ILE A 59 -6.16 8.74 7.88
CA ILE A 59 -6.76 7.41 7.96
C ILE A 59 -7.33 7.22 9.36
N ASP A 60 -8.60 6.82 9.42
CA ASP A 60 -9.19 6.35 10.67
C ASP A 60 -8.63 4.96 11.00
N VAL A 61 -7.82 4.90 12.06
CA VAL A 61 -7.15 3.66 12.46
C VAL A 61 -8.11 2.65 13.10
N GLU A 62 -9.27 3.08 13.59
CA GLU A 62 -10.27 2.21 14.20
C GLU A 62 -11.00 1.33 13.17
N ASP A 63 -11.00 1.74 11.89
CA ASP A 63 -11.59 1.00 10.76
C ASP A 63 -10.59 0.06 10.05
N LEU A 64 -9.39 -0.13 10.61
CA LEU A 64 -8.34 -0.95 9.99
C LEU A 64 -8.41 -2.41 10.42
N GLY A 65 -8.48 -3.31 9.44
CA GLY A 65 -8.30 -4.74 9.60
C GLY A 65 -6.94 -5.21 9.08
N ALA A 66 -6.45 -6.33 9.61
CA ALA A 66 -5.18 -6.92 9.15
C ALA A 66 -5.18 -7.26 7.65
N GLY A 67 -6.34 -7.53 7.07
CA GLY A 67 -6.51 -7.83 5.64
C GLY A 67 -6.30 -6.63 4.71
N ASP A 68 -6.44 -5.40 5.22
CA ASP A 68 -6.39 -4.18 4.40
C ASP A 68 -4.99 -3.88 3.85
N PHE A 69 -3.97 -4.53 4.40
CA PHE A 69 -2.56 -4.35 4.03
C PHE A 69 -1.99 -5.55 3.28
N ARG A 70 -2.85 -6.47 2.80
CA ARG A 70 -2.41 -7.73 2.20
C ARG A 70 -1.48 -7.52 1.02
N ASP A 71 -1.89 -6.68 0.08
CA ASP A 71 -1.26 -6.48 -1.23
C ASP A 71 -1.60 -5.08 -1.79
N ILE A 72 -0.99 -4.70 -2.91
CA ILE A 72 -1.13 -3.35 -3.49
C ILE A 72 -2.55 -3.12 -4.00
N ASP A 73 -3.19 -4.12 -4.60
CA ASP A 73 -4.57 -3.99 -5.07
C ASP A 73 -5.54 -3.76 -3.91
N THR A 74 -5.36 -4.45 -2.79
CA THR A 74 -6.14 -4.22 -1.57
C THR A 74 -5.93 -2.80 -1.02
N LEU A 75 -4.69 -2.32 -1.01
CA LEU A 75 -4.36 -0.95 -0.59
C LEU A 75 -5.02 0.09 -1.50
N LEU A 76 -4.98 -0.11 -2.82
CA LEU A 76 -5.61 0.82 -3.77
C LEU A 76 -7.14 0.77 -3.70
N ALA A 77 -7.73 -0.40 -3.47
CA ALA A 77 -9.17 -0.52 -3.28
C ALA A 77 -9.67 0.23 -2.04
N LYS A 78 -8.89 0.23 -0.94
CA LYS A 78 -9.27 0.90 0.31
C LYS A 78 -8.86 2.38 0.37
N PHE A 79 -7.70 2.73 -0.18
CA PHE A 79 -7.07 4.05 0.01
C PHE A 79 -6.81 4.82 -1.30
N GLY A 80 -7.11 4.22 -2.46
CA GLY A 80 -6.99 4.88 -3.76
C GLY A 80 -8.11 5.89 -3.99
N PRO A 81 -8.00 6.73 -5.05
CA PRO A 81 -9.05 7.65 -5.41
C PRO A 81 -10.33 6.88 -5.73
N ALA A 82 -11.50 7.44 -5.37
CA ALA A 82 -12.78 6.88 -5.79
C ALA A 82 -12.76 6.73 -7.33
N ARG A 83 -13.01 5.50 -7.83
CA ARG A 83 -13.17 5.29 -9.27
C ARG A 83 -14.26 6.24 -9.74
N ALA A 84 -13.88 7.24 -10.54
CA ALA A 84 -14.86 8.07 -11.22
C ALA A 84 -15.73 7.10 -12.02
N ALA A 85 -17.00 6.99 -11.61
CA ALA A 85 -17.99 6.26 -12.38
C ALA A 85 -17.97 6.86 -13.79
N SER A 86 -17.56 6.06 -14.76
CA SER A 86 -17.55 6.43 -16.18
C SER A 86 -18.97 6.43 -16.72
#